data_AF-A0A4Q5X4U2-F1
#
_entry.id   AF-A0A4Q5X4U2-F1
#
_cell.length_a   1.000
_cell.length_b   1.000
_cell.length_c   1.000
_cell.angle_alpha   90.00
_cell.angle_beta   90.00
_cell.angle_gamma   90.00
#
_symmetry.space_group_name_H-M   'P 1'
#
loop_
_entity.id
_entity.type
_entity.pdbx_description
1 polymer ?
#
loop_
_entity_poly.entity_id
_entity_poly.type
_entity_poly.pdbx_seq_one_letter_code
_entity_poly.pdbx_strand_id
1 'polypeptide(L)'
;MTNASSLLLLATLLCGCGALDNCPDGQSEPIRITGRSSDPEGQLYVSAPWSSLDAFPAKTALAFEHGLGFTPAVVLPYLSFAPVGTNDSEGGSVALSAGNQTLVDCVDSRVIVIRNDTCEEHFYIRVTAFGVGEDQEEACSGPAE
;
A
#
# COMPACT_ATOMS: atom_id res chain seq x y z
N MET A 1 -24.99 12.91 67.10
CA MET A 1 -25.07 11.74 66.21
C MET A 1 -25.19 12.28 64.78
N THR A 2 -24.08 12.39 64.08
CA THR A 2 -23.98 13.00 62.74
C THR A 2 -23.69 11.90 61.74
N ASN A 3 -24.68 11.55 60.90
CA ASN A 3 -24.51 10.54 59.86
C ASN A 3 -23.93 11.23 58.62
N ALA A 4 -22.71 10.84 58.25
CA ALA A 4 -22.01 11.33 57.10
C ALA A 4 -22.58 10.72 55.81
N SER A 5 -22.90 11.58 54.85
CA SER A 5 -23.19 11.25 53.46
C SER A 5 -21.98 10.61 52.78
N SER A 6 -22.17 9.45 52.17
CA SER A 6 -21.24 8.89 51.18
C SER A 6 -21.88 8.94 49.79
N LEU A 7 -21.52 9.96 49.02
CA LEU A 7 -21.67 9.92 47.55
C LEU A 7 -20.58 9.01 47.00
N LEU A 8 -20.95 7.82 46.52
CA LEU A 8 -20.08 6.98 45.71
C LEU A 8 -20.10 7.54 44.27
N LEU A 9 -19.07 8.28 43.88
CA LEU A 9 -18.85 8.67 42.48
C LEU A 9 -18.30 7.45 41.73
N LEU A 10 -19.15 6.79 40.94
CA LEU A 10 -18.74 5.69 40.06
C LEU A 10 -18.09 6.31 38.81
N ALA A 11 -16.77 6.47 38.84
CA ALA A 11 -16.00 6.89 37.67
C ALA A 11 -15.96 5.74 36.67
N THR A 12 -16.86 5.78 35.68
CA THR A 12 -16.82 4.88 34.53
C THR A 12 -15.58 5.20 33.71
N LEU A 13 -14.55 4.36 33.83
CA LEU A 13 -13.44 4.30 32.88
C LEU A 13 -14.03 4.06 31.49
N LEU A 14 -13.96 5.09 30.65
CA LEU A 14 -14.02 4.96 29.20
C LEU A 14 -12.78 4.15 28.77
N CYS A 15 -12.86 2.83 28.81
CA CYS A 15 -12.00 1.99 27.99
C CYS A 15 -12.37 2.29 26.55
N GLY A 16 -11.69 3.28 25.95
CA GLY A 16 -11.78 3.56 24.53
C GLY A 16 -11.45 2.28 23.77
N CYS A 17 -12.42 1.77 23.01
CA CYS A 17 -12.24 0.69 22.04
C CYS A 17 -11.39 1.17 20.83
N GLY A 18 -10.19 1.70 21.08
CA GLY A 18 -9.23 2.13 20.07
C GLY A 18 -7.99 1.24 19.95
N ALA A 19 -7.84 0.22 20.80
CA ALA A 19 -6.60 -0.57 20.91
C ALA A 19 -6.63 -1.89 20.14
N LEU A 20 -7.15 -1.91 18.91
CA LEU A 20 -6.99 -3.08 18.02
C LEU A 20 -5.99 -2.86 16.88
N ASP A 21 -5.52 -1.63 16.65
CA ASP A 21 -4.39 -1.40 15.74
C ASP A 21 -3.10 -1.29 16.60
N ASN A 22 -2.47 -2.43 16.87
CA ASN A 22 -1.20 -2.50 17.62
C ASN A 22 0.02 -2.31 16.71
N CYS A 23 -0.19 -1.73 15.53
CA CYS A 23 0.79 -1.68 14.47
C CYS A 23 1.46 -0.31 14.49
N PRO A 24 2.79 -0.24 14.27
CA PRO A 24 3.45 1.04 14.13
C PRO A 24 2.74 1.86 13.04
N ASP A 25 2.55 3.16 13.30
CA ASP A 25 2.02 4.06 12.30
C ASP A 25 2.92 4.01 11.05
N GLY A 26 2.29 3.88 9.89
CA GLY A 26 2.98 3.98 8.61
C GLY A 26 3.32 5.42 8.26
N GLN A 27 3.88 5.63 7.07
CA GLN A 27 4.11 6.99 6.58
C GLN A 27 2.78 7.66 6.23
N SER A 28 2.63 8.93 6.61
CA SER A 28 1.42 9.71 6.32
C SER A 28 1.24 9.99 4.82
N GLU A 29 2.35 10.14 4.11
CA GLU A 29 2.39 10.37 2.66
C GLU A 29 2.85 9.12 1.92
N PRO A 30 2.30 8.83 0.72
CA PRO A 30 2.78 7.73 -0.10
C PRO A 30 4.26 7.89 -0.49
N ILE A 31 5.04 6.81 -0.37
CA ILE A 31 6.40 6.76 -0.91
C ILE A 31 6.31 6.71 -2.43
N ARG A 32 6.96 7.66 -3.11
CA ARG A 32 6.98 7.71 -4.57
C ARG A 32 7.98 6.71 -5.14
N ILE A 33 7.49 5.81 -5.98
CA ILE A 33 8.30 4.89 -6.76
C ILE A 33 8.42 5.43 -8.17
N THR A 34 9.64 5.85 -8.52
CA THR A 34 10.00 6.34 -9.85
C THR A 34 10.91 5.32 -10.51
N GLY A 35 10.60 4.97 -11.75
CA GLY A 35 11.26 3.87 -12.45
C GLY A 35 10.25 3.19 -13.35
N ARG A 36 10.60 3.00 -14.62
CA ARG A 36 9.70 2.43 -15.62
C ARG A 36 10.48 1.50 -16.52
N SER A 37 10.01 0.26 -16.61
CA SER A 37 10.08 -0.45 -17.87
C SER A 37 8.69 -0.41 -18.46
N SER A 38 8.48 0.49 -19.43
CA SER A 38 7.41 0.30 -20.37
C SER A 38 7.88 -0.58 -21.50
N ASP A 39 6.99 -1.40 -22.07
CA ASP A 39 7.31 -2.02 -23.35
C ASP A 39 7.50 -0.93 -24.43
N PRO A 40 8.11 -1.25 -25.58
CA PRO A 40 8.32 -0.29 -26.66
C PRO A 40 7.02 0.35 -27.17
N GLU A 41 5.88 -0.31 -26.91
CA GLU A 41 4.54 0.11 -27.35
C GLU A 41 3.83 1.00 -26.33
N GLY A 42 4.39 1.18 -25.12
CA GLY A 42 3.84 2.01 -24.06
C GLY A 42 2.57 1.44 -23.41
N GLN A 43 2.33 0.13 -23.51
CA GLN A 43 1.11 -0.54 -23.05
C GLN A 43 1.31 -1.31 -21.74
N LEU A 44 2.56 -1.62 -21.40
CA LEU A 44 2.94 -2.33 -20.18
C LEU A 44 3.71 -1.38 -19.27
N TYR A 45 3.48 -1.47 -17.96
CA TYR A 45 4.31 -0.88 -16.91
C TYR A 45 4.80 -1.99 -15.98
N VAL A 46 6.06 -1.89 -15.58
CA VAL A 46 6.68 -2.73 -14.55
C VAL A 46 7.48 -1.85 -13.60
N SER A 47 7.18 -1.92 -12.28
CA SER A 47 7.87 -1.10 -11.27
C SER A 47 9.30 -1.53 -11.00
N ALA A 48 9.53 -2.85 -10.91
CA ALA A 48 10.79 -3.42 -10.45
C ALA A 48 11.12 -4.76 -11.13
N PRO A 49 12.39 -5.12 -11.37
CA PRO A 49 12.78 -6.44 -11.87
C PRO A 49 12.56 -7.53 -10.79
N TRP A 50 12.47 -8.80 -11.21
CA TRP A 50 12.29 -9.92 -10.26
C TRP A 50 13.47 -10.12 -9.29
N SER A 51 14.64 -9.60 -9.64
CA SER A 51 15.87 -9.69 -8.84
C SER A 51 15.98 -8.63 -7.74
N SER A 52 15.13 -7.61 -7.74
CA SER A 52 15.16 -6.53 -6.76
C SER A 52 13.80 -5.86 -6.73
N LEU A 53 13.02 -6.12 -5.68
CA LEU A 53 11.67 -5.60 -5.49
C LEU A 53 11.68 -4.30 -4.66
N ASP A 54 10.59 -3.53 -4.73
CA ASP A 54 10.41 -2.32 -3.94
C ASP A 54 10.04 -2.69 -2.49
N ALA A 55 10.64 -2.03 -1.49
CA ALA A 55 10.24 -2.24 -0.10
C ALA A 55 8.80 -1.76 0.13
N PHE A 56 8.00 -2.54 0.85
CA PHE A 56 6.59 -2.26 1.08
C PHE A 56 6.19 -2.37 2.56
N PRO A 57 6.65 -1.42 3.40
CA PRO A 57 6.51 -1.51 4.85
C PRO A 57 5.05 -1.51 5.31
N ALA A 58 4.86 -1.94 6.56
CA ALA A 58 3.58 -1.91 7.24
C ALA A 58 2.90 -0.53 7.14
N LYS A 59 1.56 -0.55 7.02
CA LYS A 59 0.69 0.64 7.02
C LYS A 59 1.08 1.74 6.02
N THR A 60 1.87 1.44 4.99
CA THR A 60 2.46 2.42 4.07
C THR A 60 1.83 2.32 2.69
N ALA A 61 1.60 3.47 2.05
CA ALA A 61 1.21 3.56 0.65
C ALA A 61 2.44 3.81 -0.24
N LEU A 62 2.45 3.19 -1.43
CA LEU A 62 3.40 3.47 -2.49
C LEU A 62 2.65 4.09 -3.67
N ALA A 63 3.18 5.18 -4.23
CA ALA A 63 2.68 5.82 -5.43
C ALA A 63 3.63 5.53 -6.59
N PHE A 64 3.20 4.65 -7.50
CA PHE A 64 3.95 4.22 -8.67
C PHE A 64 3.66 5.14 -9.86
N GLU A 65 4.65 5.93 -10.26
CA GLU A 65 4.52 6.78 -11.45
C GLU A 65 4.74 5.91 -12.70
N HIS A 66 3.67 5.50 -13.40
CA HIS A 66 3.74 4.42 -14.40
C HIS A 66 3.95 4.86 -15.85
N GLY A 67 3.47 6.05 -16.23
CA GLY A 67 3.83 6.66 -17.52
C GLY A 67 3.14 6.15 -18.76
N LEU A 68 2.03 5.44 -18.59
CA LEU A 68 1.28 4.91 -19.70
C LEU A 68 0.51 6.00 -20.44
N GLY A 69 0.23 7.15 -19.80
CA GLY A 69 -0.56 8.23 -20.37
C GLY A 69 -2.08 7.98 -20.32
N PHE A 70 -2.49 6.74 -20.09
CA PHE A 70 -3.87 6.33 -19.86
C PHE A 70 -4.00 5.55 -18.54
N THR A 71 -5.22 5.43 -18.04
CA THR A 71 -5.52 4.62 -16.84
C THR A 71 -5.47 3.13 -17.19
N PRO A 72 -4.54 2.33 -16.65
CA PRO A 72 -4.46 0.91 -16.97
C PRO A 72 -5.70 0.14 -16.49
N ALA A 73 -6.23 -0.72 -17.35
CA ALA A 73 -7.39 -1.56 -17.02
C ALA A 73 -7.04 -2.70 -16.06
N VAL A 74 -5.77 -3.10 -16.01
CA VAL A 74 -5.28 -4.19 -15.17
C VAL A 74 -4.09 -3.71 -14.34
N VAL A 75 -4.15 -3.97 -13.03
CA VAL A 75 -3.06 -3.76 -12.08
C VAL A 75 -2.82 -5.07 -11.31
N LEU A 76 -1.61 -5.60 -11.42
CA LEU A 76 -1.16 -6.85 -10.80
C LEU A 76 -0.03 -6.56 -9.80
N PRO A 77 -0.35 -6.45 -8.50
CA PRO A 77 0.65 -6.40 -7.46
C PRO A 77 1.15 -7.80 -7.10
N TYR A 78 2.46 -7.98 -7.14
CA TYR A 78 3.17 -9.18 -6.72
C TYR A 78 3.89 -8.88 -5.41
N LEU A 79 3.59 -9.64 -4.37
CA LEU A 79 4.16 -9.49 -3.03
C LEU A 79 5.19 -10.59 -2.78
N SER A 80 6.19 -10.28 -1.97
CA SER A 80 7.26 -11.17 -1.55
C SER A 80 7.61 -10.91 -0.09
N PHE A 81 8.10 -11.94 0.61
CA PHE A 81 8.67 -11.82 1.96
C PHE A 81 10.19 -11.59 1.92
N ALA A 82 10.78 -11.57 0.73
CA ALA A 82 12.20 -11.34 0.50
C ALA A 82 12.43 -10.26 -0.58
N PRO A 83 13.53 -9.48 -0.50
CA PRO A 83 13.83 -8.43 -1.47
C PRO A 83 14.13 -8.96 -2.87
N VAL A 84 14.59 -10.22 -2.96
CA VAL A 84 14.85 -10.91 -4.22
C VAL A 84 13.71 -11.90 -4.45
N GLY A 85 12.85 -11.60 -5.42
CA GLY A 85 11.57 -12.28 -5.57
C GLY A 85 11.67 -13.75 -5.99
N THR A 86 12.63 -14.10 -6.87
CA THR A 86 12.76 -15.45 -7.45
C THR A 86 14.10 -16.14 -7.19
N ASN A 87 15.13 -15.39 -6.76
CA ASN A 87 16.53 -15.82 -6.81
C ASN A 87 17.27 -15.71 -5.46
N ASP A 88 16.55 -15.77 -4.34
CA ASP A 88 17.20 -15.86 -3.03
C ASP A 88 17.85 -17.24 -2.83
N SER A 89 18.89 -17.29 -1.98
CA SER A 89 19.57 -18.50 -1.53
C SER A 89 18.64 -19.53 -0.86
N GLU A 90 17.53 -19.07 -0.28
CA GLU A 90 16.48 -19.91 0.34
C GLU A 90 15.30 -20.21 -0.62
N GLY A 91 15.36 -19.71 -1.86
CA GLY A 91 14.27 -19.76 -2.84
C GLY A 91 13.44 -18.47 -2.88
N GLY A 92 12.81 -18.20 -4.03
CA GLY A 92 11.92 -17.05 -4.18
C GLY A 92 10.60 -17.17 -3.41
N SER A 93 10.02 -16.03 -3.01
CA SER A 93 8.75 -15.98 -2.24
C SER A 93 7.65 -15.11 -2.86
N VAL A 94 7.70 -14.89 -4.18
CA VAL A 94 6.74 -14.06 -4.89
C VAL A 94 5.40 -14.74 -5.15
N ALA A 95 4.31 -14.03 -4.87
CA ALA A 95 2.95 -14.40 -5.27
C ALA A 95 2.14 -13.16 -5.71
N LEU A 96 1.11 -13.38 -6.54
CA LEU A 96 0.06 -12.36 -6.72
C LEU A 96 -0.62 -12.13 -5.38
N SER A 97 -0.81 -10.86 -5.02
CA SER A 97 -1.43 -10.47 -3.76
C SER A 97 -2.76 -9.75 -3.95
N ALA A 98 -3.58 -9.78 -2.91
CA ALA A 98 -4.90 -9.20 -2.86
C ALA A 98 -5.32 -8.92 -1.41
N GLY A 99 -6.40 -8.16 -1.24
CA GLY A 99 -6.93 -7.81 0.07
C GLY A 99 -6.05 -6.79 0.78
N ASN A 100 -5.96 -6.88 2.11
CA ASN A 100 -5.28 -5.89 2.93
C ASN A 100 -3.75 -5.86 2.75
N GLN A 101 -3.16 -6.88 2.12
CA GLN A 101 -1.74 -6.88 1.76
C GLN A 101 -1.40 -5.90 0.64
N THR A 102 -2.35 -5.63 -0.28
CA THR A 102 -2.16 -4.78 -1.46
C THR A 102 -3.49 -4.09 -1.82
N LEU A 103 -3.93 -3.14 -1.00
CA LEU A 103 -5.11 -2.33 -1.32
C LEU A 103 -4.76 -1.36 -2.43
N VAL A 104 -5.51 -1.39 -3.53
CA VAL A 104 -5.38 -0.40 -4.60
C VAL A 104 -6.25 0.80 -4.22
N ASP A 105 -5.61 1.84 -3.69
CA ASP A 105 -6.30 3.06 -3.22
C ASP A 105 -6.75 3.92 -4.41
N CYS A 106 -5.93 4.02 -5.46
CA CYS A 106 -6.23 4.81 -6.65
C CYS A 106 -5.44 4.34 -7.88
N VAL A 107 -6.02 4.52 -9.06
CA VAL A 107 -5.37 4.32 -10.37
C VAL A 107 -5.86 5.42 -11.30
N ASP A 108 -4.93 6.17 -11.91
CA ASP A 108 -5.24 7.15 -12.95
C ASP A 108 -4.24 7.05 -14.12
N SER A 109 -4.17 8.07 -14.98
CA SER A 109 -3.29 8.13 -16.15
C SER A 109 -1.80 8.31 -15.82
N ARG A 110 -1.46 8.66 -14.58
CA ARG A 110 -0.08 8.95 -14.14
C ARG A 110 0.41 8.02 -13.04
N VAL A 111 -0.45 7.71 -12.07
CA VAL A 111 -0.08 7.02 -10.84
C VAL A 111 -0.98 5.84 -10.51
N ILE A 112 -0.37 4.82 -9.93
CA ILE A 112 -1.05 3.73 -9.23
C ILE A 112 -0.67 3.87 -7.75
N VAL A 113 -1.65 3.95 -6.85
CA VAL A 113 -1.41 4.00 -5.40
C VAL A 113 -1.82 2.68 -4.77
N ILE A 114 -0.87 2.00 -4.13
CA ILE A 114 -1.11 0.72 -3.45
C ILE A 114 -0.67 0.82 -1.99
N ARG A 115 -1.52 0.38 -1.06
CA ARG A 115 -1.28 0.40 0.37
C ARG A 115 -1.15 -1.00 0.95
N ASN A 116 -0.13 -1.17 1.79
CA ASN A 116 -0.03 -2.30 2.70
C ASN A 116 -0.80 -1.92 3.97
N ASP A 117 -2.00 -2.46 4.17
CA ASP A 117 -2.80 -2.23 5.37
C ASP A 117 -2.59 -3.34 6.44
N THR A 118 -1.47 -4.04 6.34
CA THR A 118 -1.02 -5.00 7.34
C THR A 118 0.02 -4.39 8.27
N CYS A 119 0.46 -5.20 9.23
CA CYS A 119 1.48 -4.87 10.22
C CYS A 119 2.82 -5.55 9.90
N GLU A 120 2.92 -6.16 8.72
CA GLU A 120 4.15 -6.79 8.25
C GLU A 120 5.09 -5.73 7.68
N GLU A 121 6.28 -5.61 8.27
CA GLU A 121 7.28 -4.60 7.94
C GLU A 121 8.19 -5.03 6.78
N HIS A 122 8.27 -6.33 6.51
CA HIS A 122 9.22 -6.93 5.57
C HIS A 122 8.57 -7.49 4.31
N PHE A 123 7.50 -6.85 3.86
CA PHE A 123 7.00 -7.07 2.52
C PHE A 123 7.82 -6.32 1.48
N TYR A 124 7.87 -6.93 0.30
CA TYR A 124 8.42 -6.35 -0.91
C TYR A 124 7.43 -6.53 -2.05
N ILE A 125 7.35 -5.55 -2.95
CA ILE A 125 6.34 -5.52 -4.00
C ILE A 125 6.96 -5.25 -5.37
N ARG A 126 6.33 -5.82 -6.39
CA ARG A 126 6.44 -5.40 -7.78
C ARG A 126 5.04 -5.17 -8.32
N VAL A 127 4.85 -4.06 -9.02
CA VAL A 127 3.59 -3.78 -9.70
C VAL A 127 3.78 -3.94 -11.20
N THR A 128 2.87 -4.66 -11.82
CA THR A 128 2.72 -4.71 -13.28
C THR A 128 1.35 -4.16 -13.64
N ALA A 129 1.28 -3.24 -14.59
CA ALA A 129 0.00 -2.68 -15.03
C ALA A 129 -0.03 -2.58 -16.55
N PHE A 130 -1.20 -2.82 -17.14
CA PHE A 130 -1.36 -2.79 -18.59
C PHE A 130 -2.81 -2.58 -18.98
N GLY A 131 -3.00 -2.28 -20.25
CA GLY A 131 -4.32 -2.15 -20.86
C GLY A 131 -4.25 -1.30 -22.11
N VAL A 132 -5.43 -0.98 -22.62
CA VAL A 132 -5.61 0.00 -23.69
C VAL A 132 -6.58 1.05 -23.17
N GLY A 133 -6.30 2.32 -23.42
CA GLY A 133 -7.12 3.41 -22.93
C GLY A 133 -6.88 4.69 -23.70
N GLU A 134 -7.85 5.60 -23.58
CA GLU A 134 -7.72 6.99 -23.97
C GLU A 134 -7.22 7.80 -22.77
N ASP A 135 -6.61 8.96 -23.04
CA ASP A 135 -6.15 9.89 -22.01
C ASP A 135 -7.32 10.25 -21.09
N GLN A 136 -7.14 10.08 -19.77
CA GLN A 136 -8.16 10.40 -18.77
C GLN A 136 -7.59 11.32 -17.68
N GLU A 137 -8.50 12.07 -17.07
CA GLU A 137 -8.24 13.10 -16.07
C GLU A 137 -7.61 12.52 -14.79
N GLU A 138 -6.75 13.31 -14.16
CA GLU A 138 -5.91 12.93 -13.03
C GLU A 138 -6.73 12.85 -11.73
N ALA A 139 -7.29 11.68 -11.43
CA ALA A 139 -8.16 11.49 -10.28
C ALA A 139 -7.42 11.21 -8.96
N CYS A 140 -6.15 10.77 -8.99
CA CYS A 140 -5.40 10.41 -7.78
C CYS A 140 -4.82 11.60 -7.00
N SER A 141 -5.37 12.79 -7.20
CA SER A 141 -5.09 13.99 -6.40
C SER A 141 -5.76 13.85 -5.03
N GLY A 142 -4.99 13.49 -3.99
CA GLY A 142 -5.51 13.11 -2.66
C GLY A 142 -6.29 14.21 -1.91
N PRO A 143 -6.83 13.91 -0.70
CA PRO A 143 -7.29 14.97 0.19
C PRO A 143 -6.09 15.82 0.62
N ALA A 144 -6.13 17.12 0.35
CA ALA A 144 -5.37 18.10 1.10
C ALA A 144 -6.18 18.48 2.34
N GLU A 145 -5.49 18.56 3.48
CA GLU A 145 -5.92 19.03 4.82
C GLU A 145 -6.52 18.00 5.78
#